data_AF-A0A944RAF6-F1
#
_entry.id   AF-A0A944RAF6-F1
#
_cell.length_a   1.000
_cell.length_b   1.000
_cell.length_c   1.000
_cell.angle_alpha   90.00
_cell.angle_beta   90.00
_cell.angle_gamma   90.00
#
_symmetry.space_group_name_H-M   'P 1'
#
loop_
_entity.id
_entity.type
_entity.pdbx_description
1 polymer ?
#
loop_
_entity_poly.entity_id
_entity_poly.type
_entity_poly.pdbx_seq_one_letter_code
_entity_poly.pdbx_strand_id
1 'polypeptide(L)'
;MLNYKISLVTLLLVTTIFNCSFATNVTLDIDGVLAYASSNATSYFSLIAETPASSPGESTTSPVIIYSPIAASADHLLYTTVSDSSLLPSTAENDGYLKIEMIIDNTTASDTLYLTAAVDDENGDSAYKVVQLNSAINIAASTTTTYAYPTLSFYEICQQSSCSLSNSSDSKVIYFYLDSINRTVGEEVTIDGSSNTGGKYFKVYLSDHLESTAPTLVSISKGDERANVEISGSNITNLYQTLIFSHSNTSTAISTSLELGNATGTQLQTTDPIYSGTVNVTGLTNGVTYNLSIGLVDKYLYSSKLSTSALVTPEDIIALLEKQFCFLLTAGFHGEHYIIDYFRNLRDTVLIRSSWGQKFINWYYRTAPHYALTIHRSKPLSAMIRASAHILYFLFNYFYIILTVIAALTISFTVRSHYNKT
;
A
#
# COMPACT_ATOMS: atom_id res chain seq x y z
N MET A 1 68.13 26.97 -10.80
CA MET A 1 68.26 25.99 -9.71
C MET A 1 67.61 26.60 -8.48
N LEU A 2 66.33 26.27 -8.22
CA LEU A 2 65.59 26.80 -7.08
C LEU A 2 65.51 25.69 -6.02
N ASN A 3 66.16 25.92 -4.88
CA ASN A 3 66.23 24.99 -3.76
C ASN A 3 64.89 24.92 -3.01
N TYR A 4 64.30 23.74 -2.95
CA TYR A 4 63.15 23.43 -2.10
C TYR A 4 63.62 23.35 -0.63
N LYS A 5 63.41 24.43 0.13
CA LYS A 5 63.27 24.35 1.59
C LYS A 5 61.82 23.97 1.89
N ILE A 6 61.52 22.68 1.90
CA ILE A 6 60.28 22.17 2.48
C ILE A 6 60.42 22.32 3.99
N SER A 7 59.63 23.25 4.54
CA SER A 7 59.58 23.58 5.95
C SER A 7 59.16 22.36 6.77
N LEU A 8 59.93 22.03 7.81
CA LEU A 8 59.60 21.02 8.81
C LEU A 8 58.22 21.27 9.48
N VAL A 9 57.71 22.49 9.38
CA VAL A 9 56.38 22.91 9.85
C VAL A 9 55.24 22.24 9.06
N THR A 10 55.45 21.92 7.79
CA THR A 10 54.43 21.27 6.96
C THR A 10 54.28 19.77 7.29
N LEU A 11 55.29 19.14 7.88
CA LEU A 11 55.22 17.73 8.29
C LEU A 11 54.53 17.55 9.64
N LEU A 12 54.57 18.55 10.53
CA LEU A 12 53.85 18.53 11.81
C LEU A 12 52.36 18.87 11.70
N LEU A 13 51.98 19.59 10.63
CA LEU A 13 50.58 19.94 10.35
C LEU A 13 49.81 18.81 9.65
N VAL A 14 50.50 17.83 9.07
CA VAL A 14 49.86 16.67 8.41
C VAL A 14 49.60 15.53 9.40
N THR A 15 50.30 15.46 10.53
CA THR A 15 50.03 14.45 11.58
C THR A 15 48.91 14.84 12.54
N THR A 16 48.49 16.10 12.56
CA THR A 16 47.38 16.58 13.42
C THR A 16 46.00 16.52 12.75
N ILE A 17 45.91 16.23 11.46
CA ILE A 17 44.64 16.12 10.71
C ILE A 17 44.16 14.65 10.57
N PHE A 18 44.95 13.68 11.04
CA PHE A 18 44.55 12.25 11.06
C PHE A 18 44.28 11.70 12.46
N ASN A 19 43.96 12.55 13.43
CA ASN A 19 43.18 12.15 14.60
C ASN A 19 41.71 12.51 14.37
N CYS A 20 41.11 11.97 13.31
CA CYS A 20 39.69 11.65 13.44
C CYS A 20 39.63 10.54 14.49
N SER A 21 39.34 10.91 15.74
CA SER A 21 38.76 9.97 16.67
C SER A 21 37.51 9.43 15.96
N PHE A 22 37.59 8.21 15.43
CA PHE A 22 36.38 7.47 15.14
C PHE A 22 35.68 7.34 16.48
N ALA A 23 34.62 8.12 16.69
CA ALA A 23 33.81 7.98 17.87
C ALA A 23 33.30 6.53 17.87
N THR A 24 33.76 5.77 18.83
CA THR A 24 33.35 4.39 19.08
C THR A 24 31.91 4.46 19.59
N ASN A 25 30.94 4.22 18.71
CA ASN A 25 29.52 4.35 19.02
C ASN A 25 28.84 2.99 18.89
N VAL A 26 27.95 2.68 19.83
CA VAL A 26 26.94 1.65 19.66
C VAL A 26 25.68 2.33 19.17
N THR A 27 25.16 1.93 18.00
CA THR A 27 24.00 2.58 17.38
C THR A 27 22.91 1.57 17.10
N LEU A 28 21.67 1.96 17.37
CA LEU A 28 20.49 1.27 16.84
C LEU A 28 20.25 1.75 15.42
N ASP A 29 20.18 0.81 14.48
CA ASP A 29 19.86 1.06 13.09
C ASP A 29 18.54 0.38 12.69
N ILE A 30 17.91 0.98 11.69
CA ILE A 30 16.61 0.66 11.15
C ILE A 30 16.77 0.51 9.64
N ASP A 31 16.92 -0.74 9.18
CA ASP A 31 16.82 -1.09 7.77
C ASP A 31 15.52 -1.89 7.55
N GLY A 32 14.54 -1.28 6.87
CA GLY A 32 13.28 -1.95 6.51
C GLY A 32 12.49 -2.54 7.67
N VAL A 33 12.25 -1.78 8.76
CA VAL A 33 11.61 -2.26 10.02
C VAL A 33 10.48 -3.25 9.79
N LEU A 34 10.66 -4.44 10.34
CA LEU A 34 9.59 -5.43 10.48
C LEU A 34 9.09 -5.41 11.92
N ALA A 35 7.82 -5.06 12.07
CA ALA A 35 7.10 -5.12 13.34
C ALA A 35 6.11 -6.27 13.30
N TYR A 36 5.90 -6.91 14.44
CA TYR A 36 5.04 -8.06 14.57
C TYR A 36 4.24 -8.00 15.86
N ALA A 37 3.05 -8.59 15.86
CA ALA A 37 2.22 -8.74 17.06
C ALA A 37 1.82 -10.19 17.30
N SER A 38 1.42 -10.46 18.55
CA SER A 38 0.98 -11.77 19.02
C SER A 38 0.16 -11.65 20.31
N SER A 39 -0.78 -12.55 20.53
CA SER A 39 -1.44 -12.77 21.82
C SER A 39 -0.67 -13.69 22.77
N ASN A 40 0.30 -14.48 22.28
CA ASN A 40 0.91 -15.58 23.03
C ASN A 40 2.45 -15.59 23.07
N ALA A 41 3.09 -14.57 22.50
CA ALA A 41 4.55 -14.42 22.41
C ALA A 41 5.32 -15.53 21.68
N THR A 42 4.66 -16.57 21.16
CA THR A 42 5.31 -17.68 20.43
C THR A 42 5.13 -17.58 18.93
N SER A 43 3.93 -17.23 18.47
CA SER A 43 3.57 -17.11 17.07
C SER A 43 3.18 -15.68 16.77
N TYR A 44 3.67 -15.14 15.66
CA TYR A 44 3.53 -13.73 15.35
C TYR A 44 2.99 -13.53 13.93
N PHE A 45 2.22 -12.45 13.75
CA PHE A 45 1.86 -11.93 12.43
C PHE A 45 2.53 -10.57 12.19
N SER A 46 2.76 -10.23 10.91
CA SER A 46 3.37 -8.96 10.54
C SER A 46 2.40 -7.80 10.73
N LEU A 47 2.89 -6.71 11.29
CA LEU A 47 2.23 -5.43 11.36
C LEU A 47 2.61 -4.56 10.16
N ILE A 48 1.87 -3.48 9.98
CA ILE A 48 2.22 -2.41 9.05
C ILE A 48 3.12 -1.42 9.79
N ALA A 49 4.31 -1.21 9.24
CA ALA A 49 5.27 -0.23 9.71
C ALA A 49 5.61 0.78 8.60
N GLU A 50 5.73 2.05 8.96
CA GLU A 50 6.06 3.14 8.05
C GLU A 50 7.30 3.87 8.59
N THR A 51 8.34 3.97 7.76
CA THR A 51 9.57 4.67 8.10
C THR A 51 9.59 6.06 7.43
N PRO A 52 10.02 7.11 8.15
CA PRO A 52 10.27 8.41 7.52
C PRO A 52 11.36 8.30 6.44
N ALA A 53 11.23 9.09 5.37
CA ALA A 53 12.18 9.08 4.26
C ALA A 53 13.60 9.58 4.64
N SER A 54 13.72 10.35 5.73
CA SER A 54 14.99 10.87 6.24
C SER A 54 15.07 10.67 7.75
N SER A 55 16.18 10.08 8.22
CA SER A 55 16.48 9.95 9.66
C SER A 55 15.40 9.19 10.45
N PRO A 56 15.10 7.92 10.08
CA PRO A 56 14.04 7.14 10.70
C PRO A 56 14.33 6.90 12.19
N GLY A 57 13.41 7.34 13.05
CA GLY A 57 13.49 7.14 14.49
C GLY A 57 14.51 8.02 15.20
N GLU A 58 15.08 9.05 14.57
CA GLU A 58 16.07 9.93 15.23
C GLU A 58 15.44 10.97 16.17
N SER A 59 14.13 11.23 16.04
CA SER A 59 13.40 12.19 16.89
C SER A 59 11.94 11.79 17.12
N THR A 60 11.31 12.37 18.14
CA THR A 60 9.86 12.26 18.38
C THR A 60 8.99 12.83 17.24
N THR A 61 9.57 13.69 16.40
CA THR A 61 8.93 14.27 15.21
C THR A 61 9.14 13.45 13.93
N SER A 62 10.11 12.53 13.93
CA SER A 62 10.38 11.57 12.85
C SER A 62 10.47 10.14 13.39
N PRO A 63 9.45 9.63 14.12
CA PRO A 63 9.49 8.26 14.65
C PRO A 63 9.21 7.24 13.53
N VAL A 64 9.64 6.00 13.74
CA VAL A 64 9.09 4.87 12.98
C VAL A 64 7.65 4.64 13.43
N ILE A 65 6.71 4.59 12.50
CA ILE A 65 5.28 4.42 12.81
C ILE A 65 4.92 2.94 12.70
N ILE A 66 4.23 2.39 13.69
CA ILE A 66 3.73 1.01 13.69
C ILE A 66 2.22 1.06 13.97
N TYR A 67 1.43 0.32 13.21
CA TYR A 67 -0.01 0.17 13.43
C TYR A 67 -0.28 -1.23 13.97
N SER A 68 -0.94 -1.32 15.12
CA SER A 68 -1.27 -2.59 15.78
C SER A 68 -2.76 -2.68 16.09
N PRO A 69 -3.45 -3.76 15.65
CA PRO A 69 -4.81 -4.05 16.08
C PRO A 69 -4.82 -4.51 17.54
N ILE A 70 -5.84 -4.11 18.30
CA ILE A 70 -6.10 -4.57 19.66
C ILE A 70 -7.47 -5.24 19.70
N ALA A 71 -7.51 -6.51 20.10
CA ALA A 71 -8.75 -7.24 20.33
C ALA A 71 -9.32 -6.92 21.72
N ALA A 72 -10.15 -5.89 21.82
CA ALA A 72 -10.87 -5.56 23.05
C ALA A 72 -12.10 -6.46 23.29
N SER A 73 -12.58 -7.17 22.27
CA SER A 73 -13.74 -8.07 22.34
C SER A 73 -13.65 -9.19 21.30
N ALA A 74 -14.46 -10.24 21.47
CA ALA A 74 -14.54 -11.35 20.51
C ALA A 74 -14.99 -10.92 19.10
N ASP A 75 -15.71 -9.79 18.97
CA ASP A 75 -16.18 -9.29 17.68
C ASP A 75 -15.02 -8.91 16.76
N HIS A 76 -13.87 -8.50 17.31
CA HIS A 76 -12.69 -8.13 16.51
C HIS A 76 -12.19 -9.29 15.63
N LEU A 77 -12.41 -10.53 16.07
CA LEU A 77 -12.07 -11.73 15.31
C LEU A 77 -12.88 -11.83 14.01
N LEU A 78 -14.04 -11.19 13.94
CA LEU A 78 -14.92 -11.18 12.77
C LEU A 78 -14.52 -10.14 11.71
N TYR A 79 -13.65 -9.20 12.07
CA TYR A 79 -13.25 -8.10 11.18
C TYR A 79 -11.79 -8.16 10.76
N THR A 80 -10.95 -8.98 11.38
CA THR A 80 -9.53 -8.99 11.04
C THR A 80 -9.21 -9.70 9.73
N THR A 81 -8.22 -9.18 9.00
CA THR A 81 -7.60 -9.87 7.85
C THR A 81 -6.37 -10.70 8.24
N VAL A 82 -6.05 -10.79 9.54
CA VAL A 82 -4.96 -11.63 10.03
C VAL A 82 -5.33 -13.09 9.84
N SER A 83 -4.45 -13.86 9.18
CA SER A 83 -4.72 -15.25 8.80
C SER A 83 -5.04 -16.18 9.97
N ASP A 84 -4.43 -15.93 11.13
CA ASP A 84 -4.75 -16.58 12.39
C ASP A 84 -5.27 -15.54 13.38
N SER A 85 -6.58 -15.34 13.39
CA SER A 85 -7.23 -14.32 14.23
C SER A 85 -7.05 -14.56 15.72
N SER A 86 -6.70 -15.78 16.15
CA SER A 86 -6.39 -16.08 17.56
C SER A 86 -5.12 -15.39 18.05
N LEU A 87 -4.27 -14.91 17.13
CA LEU A 87 -3.05 -14.17 17.44
C LEU A 87 -3.29 -12.68 17.68
N LEU A 88 -4.51 -12.15 17.48
CA LEU A 88 -4.79 -10.74 17.73
C LEU A 88 -4.43 -10.38 19.18
N PRO A 89 -3.53 -9.42 19.41
CA PRO A 89 -3.11 -9.07 20.76
C PRO A 89 -4.22 -8.30 21.47
N SER A 90 -4.25 -8.37 22.80
CA SER A 90 -5.02 -7.45 23.63
C SER A 90 -4.11 -6.62 24.54
N THR A 91 -4.69 -5.67 25.28
CA THR A 91 -3.97 -4.94 26.33
C THR A 91 -4.09 -5.63 27.70
N ALA A 92 -4.67 -6.83 27.76
CA ALA A 92 -4.76 -7.60 29.00
C ALA A 92 -3.40 -8.23 29.38
N GLU A 93 -3.23 -8.49 30.67
CA GLU A 93 -2.02 -9.07 31.20
C GLU A 93 -1.71 -10.42 30.53
N ASN A 94 -0.50 -10.57 30.02
CA ASN A 94 0.01 -11.76 29.31
C ASN A 94 -0.67 -12.11 27.97
N ASP A 95 -1.47 -11.22 27.38
CA ASP A 95 -2.31 -11.51 26.19
C ASP A 95 -2.00 -10.62 24.97
N GLY A 96 -0.89 -9.88 25.00
CA GLY A 96 -0.51 -9.02 23.89
C GLY A 96 0.96 -8.63 23.91
N TYR A 97 1.62 -8.86 22.79
CA TYR A 97 3.05 -8.65 22.62
C TYR A 97 3.35 -7.94 21.30
N LEU A 98 4.25 -6.97 21.36
CA LEU A 98 4.84 -6.27 20.23
C LEU A 98 6.29 -6.71 20.08
N LYS A 99 6.65 -7.24 18.91
CA LYS A 99 8.02 -7.60 18.57
C LYS A 99 8.50 -6.72 17.43
N ILE A 100 9.67 -6.12 17.58
CA ILE A 100 10.27 -5.23 16.57
C ILE A 100 11.61 -5.81 16.18
N GLU A 101 11.91 -5.83 14.88
CA GLU A 101 13.24 -6.14 14.38
C GLU A 101 14.10 -4.87 14.35
N MET A 102 15.28 -4.96 14.95
CA MET A 102 16.25 -3.86 15.00
C MET A 102 17.66 -4.39 14.80
N ILE A 103 18.53 -3.54 14.26
CA ILE A 103 19.94 -3.84 14.09
C ILE A 103 20.71 -3.05 15.15
N ILE A 104 21.62 -3.70 15.84
CA ILE A 104 22.50 -3.07 16.81
C ILE A 104 23.94 -3.20 16.33
N ASP A 105 24.55 -2.08 15.97
CA ASP A 105 25.95 -2.03 15.59
C ASP A 105 26.79 -1.67 16.80
N ASN A 106 27.61 -2.62 17.29
CA ASN A 106 28.58 -2.38 18.35
C ASN A 106 30.00 -2.39 17.75
N THR A 107 30.48 -1.20 17.42
CA THR A 107 31.75 -1.07 16.69
C THR A 107 32.98 -1.14 17.60
N THR A 108 32.88 -1.07 18.93
CA THR A 108 34.07 -1.02 19.81
C THR A 108 33.86 -1.08 21.33
N ALA A 109 32.64 -1.13 21.87
CA ALA A 109 32.46 -0.97 23.32
C ALA A 109 33.01 -2.18 24.10
N SER A 110 33.76 -1.94 25.17
CA SER A 110 34.26 -2.96 26.11
C SER A 110 33.24 -3.39 27.17
N ASP A 111 32.09 -2.70 27.22
CA ASP A 111 31.15 -2.78 28.32
C ASP A 111 29.90 -3.59 27.92
N THR A 112 29.29 -4.26 28.90
CA THR A 112 28.00 -4.94 28.69
C THR A 112 26.91 -3.89 28.67
N LEU A 113 26.16 -3.81 27.57
CA LEU A 113 25.00 -2.93 27.44
C LEU A 113 23.71 -3.75 27.41
N TYR A 114 22.65 -3.14 27.92
CA TYR A 114 21.29 -3.65 27.97
C TYR A 114 20.43 -2.84 27.02
N LEU A 115 19.78 -3.51 26.07
CA LEU A 115 18.70 -2.89 25.32
C LEU A 115 17.53 -2.62 26.27
N THR A 116 17.09 -1.37 26.32
CA THR A 116 16.00 -0.90 27.17
C THR A 116 14.97 -0.18 26.31
N ALA A 117 13.69 -0.32 26.66
CA ALA A 117 12.60 0.42 26.05
C ALA A 117 11.89 1.23 27.12
N ALA A 118 11.56 2.48 26.81
CA ALA A 118 10.79 3.35 27.69
C ALA A 118 9.66 4.02 26.91
N VAL A 119 8.49 4.16 27.53
CA VAL A 119 7.31 4.80 26.95
C VAL A 119 7.13 6.20 27.52
N ASP A 120 6.67 7.12 26.69
CA ASP A 120 6.34 8.49 27.08
C ASP A 120 5.18 8.48 28.10
N ASP A 121 5.37 9.17 29.24
CA ASP A 121 4.31 9.39 30.22
C ASP A 121 3.45 10.56 29.73
N GLU A 122 2.12 10.47 29.79
CA GLU A 122 1.14 11.31 29.08
C GLU A 122 1.21 12.84 29.34
N ASN A 123 2.21 13.31 30.07
CA ASN A 123 2.43 14.71 30.45
C ASN A 123 3.32 15.49 29.47
N GLY A 124 3.98 14.84 28.49
CA GLY A 124 4.83 15.53 27.51
C GLY A 124 6.10 16.18 28.11
N ASP A 125 6.42 15.83 29.36
CA ASP A 125 7.69 16.13 30.00
C ASP A 125 8.73 15.08 29.55
N SER A 126 10.03 15.40 29.61
CA SER A 126 11.11 14.51 29.16
C SER A 126 11.28 13.22 30.01
N ALA A 127 10.30 12.88 30.86
CA ALA A 127 10.28 11.73 31.73
C ALA A 127 9.52 10.57 31.08
N TYR A 128 10.25 9.48 30.81
CA TYR A 128 9.73 8.25 30.24
C TYR A 128 9.71 7.18 31.32
N LYS A 129 8.83 6.18 31.19
CA LYS A 129 8.79 5.03 32.09
C LYS A 129 9.29 3.79 31.38
N VAL A 130 10.21 3.06 32.00
CA VAL A 130 10.76 1.82 31.46
C VAL A 130 9.66 0.78 31.32
N VAL A 131 9.56 0.15 30.16
CA VAL A 131 8.62 -0.93 29.85
C VAL A 131 9.35 -2.27 29.74
N GLN A 132 8.70 -3.35 30.14
CA GLN A 132 9.33 -4.66 30.21
C GLN A 132 9.69 -5.22 28.82
N LEU A 133 10.93 -5.69 28.71
CA LEU A 133 11.34 -6.64 27.68
C LEU A 133 11.24 -8.05 28.26
N ASN A 134 10.61 -8.97 27.53
CA ASN A 134 10.51 -10.37 27.96
C ASN A 134 11.90 -11.03 28.15
N SER A 135 12.93 -10.50 27.49
CA SER A 135 14.33 -10.89 27.66
C SER A 135 15.23 -9.66 27.55
N ALA A 136 15.99 -9.36 28.61
CA ALA A 136 17.07 -8.37 28.51
C ALA A 136 18.11 -8.85 27.48
N ILE A 137 18.40 -8.03 26.47
CA ILE A 137 19.40 -8.35 25.45
C ILE A 137 20.74 -7.77 25.91
N ASN A 138 21.65 -8.65 26.30
CA ASN A 138 23.02 -8.30 26.66
C ASN A 138 23.87 -8.20 25.39
N ILE A 139 24.46 -7.03 25.17
CA ILE A 139 25.33 -6.78 24.03
C ILE A 139 26.76 -6.85 24.52
N ALA A 140 27.47 -7.89 24.12
CA ALA A 140 28.85 -8.10 24.50
C ALA A 140 29.79 -7.21 23.69
N ALA A 141 30.94 -6.88 24.28
CA ALA A 141 32.04 -6.26 23.59
C ALA A 141 32.48 -7.11 22.39
N SER A 142 32.73 -6.48 21.22
CA SER A 142 33.26 -7.06 19.96
C SER A 142 32.29 -7.61 18.90
N THR A 143 30.96 -7.55 19.08
CA THR A 143 30.01 -7.92 18.00
C THR A 143 29.76 -6.75 17.06
N THR A 144 30.23 -6.79 15.81
CA THR A 144 30.11 -5.66 14.88
C THR A 144 28.66 -5.29 14.56
N THR A 145 27.77 -6.28 14.41
CA THR A 145 26.35 -6.10 14.10
C THR A 145 25.54 -7.24 14.72
N THR A 146 24.46 -6.93 15.43
CA THR A 146 23.56 -7.90 16.08
C THR A 146 22.12 -7.62 15.70
N TYR A 147 21.41 -8.65 15.22
CA TYR A 147 19.96 -8.56 15.02
C TYR A 147 19.25 -8.77 16.36
N ALA A 148 18.49 -7.78 16.79
CA ALA A 148 17.73 -7.81 18.02
C ALA A 148 16.23 -7.85 17.72
N TYR A 149 15.51 -8.66 18.50
CA TYR A 149 14.07 -8.83 18.40
C TYR A 149 13.42 -8.55 19.76
N PRO A 150 13.52 -7.32 20.30
CA PRO A 150 12.83 -6.97 21.54
C PRO A 150 11.36 -7.32 21.45
N THR A 151 10.85 -7.95 22.51
CA THR A 151 9.43 -8.24 22.67
C THR A 151 8.92 -7.48 23.90
N LEU A 152 8.00 -6.56 23.64
CA LEU A 152 7.33 -5.72 24.63
C LEU A 152 5.92 -6.24 24.90
N SER A 153 5.43 -6.06 26.12
CA SER A 153 4.02 -6.32 26.46
C SER A 153 3.17 -5.08 26.20
N PHE A 154 2.04 -5.23 25.49
CA PHE A 154 1.06 -4.15 25.35
C PHE A 154 0.42 -3.77 26.69
N TYR A 155 0.22 -4.74 27.57
CA TYR A 155 -0.23 -4.48 28.94
C TYR A 155 0.72 -3.53 29.67
N GLU A 156 2.03 -3.80 29.67
CA GLU A 156 3.00 -2.93 30.33
C GLU A 156 3.06 -1.53 29.71
N ILE A 157 3.04 -1.44 28.38
CA ILE A 157 2.97 -0.14 27.68
C ILE A 157 1.76 0.66 28.19
N CYS A 158 0.59 0.04 28.24
CA CYS A 158 -0.65 0.68 28.65
C CYS A 158 -0.73 0.97 30.15
N GLN A 159 -0.11 0.16 31.00
CA GLN A 159 -0.04 0.40 32.45
C GLN A 159 0.87 1.59 32.77
N GLN A 160 1.97 1.77 32.03
CA GLN A 160 2.92 2.87 32.29
C GLN A 160 2.54 4.20 31.61
N SER A 161 1.73 4.18 30.55
CA SER A 161 1.39 5.36 29.74
C SER A 161 -0.11 5.58 29.47
N SER A 162 -0.98 4.84 30.15
CA SER A 162 -2.46 4.88 30.04
C SER A 162 -3.00 4.71 28.61
N CYS A 163 -3.51 3.54 28.24
CA CYS A 163 -4.18 3.40 26.93
C CYS A 163 -5.66 3.77 26.97
N SER A 164 -6.11 4.60 26.04
CA SER A 164 -7.52 4.99 25.88
C SER A 164 -8.16 4.31 24.65
N LEU A 165 -8.53 3.04 24.81
CA LEU A 165 -9.16 2.20 23.77
C LEU A 165 -10.61 1.89 24.15
N SER A 166 -11.55 2.36 23.33
CA SER A 166 -12.99 2.11 23.49
C SER A 166 -13.68 2.29 22.14
N ASN A 167 -13.43 1.37 21.22
CA ASN A 167 -13.74 1.54 19.79
C ASN A 167 -13.12 2.83 19.25
N SER A 168 -11.83 3.01 19.52
CA SER A 168 -11.03 4.20 19.21
C SER A 168 -9.61 3.81 18.81
N SER A 169 -8.77 4.81 18.54
CA SER A 169 -7.34 4.62 18.39
C SER A 169 -6.59 5.50 19.38
N ASP A 170 -5.47 5.00 19.87
CA ASP A 170 -4.52 5.70 20.73
C ASP A 170 -3.11 5.54 20.16
N SER A 171 -2.15 6.36 20.58
CA SER A 171 -0.77 6.24 20.12
C SER A 171 0.23 6.47 21.23
N LYS A 172 1.21 5.57 21.35
CA LYS A 172 2.29 5.66 22.35
C LYS A 172 3.64 5.81 21.67
N VAL A 173 4.48 6.70 22.21
CA VAL A 173 5.87 6.87 21.76
C VAL A 173 6.75 6.01 22.65
N ILE A 174 7.51 5.13 22.02
CA ILE A 174 8.45 4.21 22.66
C ILE A 174 9.85 4.58 22.18
N TYR A 175 10.76 4.78 23.12
CA TYR A 175 12.17 5.00 22.84
C TYR A 175 12.98 3.77 23.22
N PHE A 176 13.68 3.21 22.23
CA PHE A 176 14.65 2.14 22.44
C PHE A 176 16.04 2.75 22.56
N TYR A 177 16.78 2.34 23.57
CA TYR A 177 18.14 2.80 23.81
C TYR A 177 18.97 1.74 24.51
N LEU A 178 20.27 1.96 24.54
CA LEU A 178 21.22 1.09 25.20
C LEU A 178 21.67 1.75 26.50
N ASP A 179 21.67 0.97 27.58
CA ASP A 179 22.10 1.42 28.91
C ASP A 179 23.12 0.44 29.50
N SER A 180 24.00 0.92 30.38
CA SER A 180 24.90 0.09 31.17
C SER A 180 24.22 -0.53 32.40
N ILE A 181 23.03 -0.04 32.73
CA ILE A 181 22.22 -0.49 33.86
C ILE A 181 21.05 -1.32 33.35
N ASN A 182 20.83 -2.50 33.95
CA ASN A 182 19.60 -3.26 33.75
C ASN A 182 18.47 -2.61 34.55
N ARG A 183 17.64 -1.83 33.86
CA ARG A 183 16.55 -1.05 34.46
C ARG A 183 15.37 -1.91 34.88
N THR A 184 14.55 -1.37 35.77
CA THR A 184 13.32 -2.03 36.24
C THR A 184 12.08 -1.43 35.61
N VAL A 185 11.03 -2.23 35.45
CA VAL A 185 9.75 -1.79 34.86
C VAL A 185 9.12 -0.69 35.74
N GLY A 186 8.63 0.37 35.11
CA GLY A 186 8.03 1.53 35.78
C GLY A 186 9.05 2.53 36.34
N GLU A 187 10.36 2.26 36.22
CA GLU A 187 11.39 3.22 36.58
C GLU A 187 11.31 4.46 35.67
N GLU A 188 11.27 5.65 36.27
CA GLU A 188 11.30 6.91 35.54
C GLU A 188 12.72 7.22 35.05
N VAL A 189 12.85 7.50 33.76
CA VAL A 189 14.11 7.83 33.10
C VAL A 189 13.95 9.12 32.31
N THR A 190 14.91 10.03 32.44
CA THR A 190 14.96 11.23 31.60
C THR A 190 15.79 10.94 30.36
N ILE A 191 15.20 11.12 29.18
CA ILE A 191 15.90 10.93 27.91
C ILE A 191 16.49 12.27 27.47
N ASP A 192 17.81 12.40 27.55
CA ASP A 192 18.55 13.52 26.97
C ASP A 192 19.11 13.12 25.60
N GLY A 193 18.58 13.74 24.54
CA GLY A 193 18.99 13.50 23.16
C GLY A 193 20.45 13.88 22.85
N SER A 194 21.15 14.55 23.77
CA SER A 194 22.58 14.87 23.67
C SER A 194 23.49 13.84 24.36
N SER A 195 22.97 13.05 25.32
CA SER A 195 23.71 12.00 26.04
C SER A 195 23.40 10.59 25.56
N ASN A 196 22.21 10.37 25.00
CA ASN A 196 21.72 9.06 24.57
C ASN A 196 22.15 8.78 23.12
N THR A 197 23.44 8.53 22.94
CA THR A 197 24.03 8.22 21.63
C THR A 197 23.42 6.94 21.06
N GLY A 198 22.54 7.07 20.08
CA GLY A 198 22.13 5.96 19.21
C GLY A 198 20.78 5.30 19.51
N GLY A 199 19.92 5.88 20.35
CA GLY A 199 18.55 5.40 20.55
C GLY A 199 17.61 5.69 19.37
N LYS A 200 16.45 5.03 19.33
CA LYS A 200 15.45 5.16 18.26
C LYS A 200 14.02 5.31 18.78
N TYR A 201 13.29 6.27 18.21
CA TYR A 201 11.89 6.55 18.49
C TYR A 201 10.96 5.74 17.59
N PHE A 202 9.98 5.08 18.21
CA PHE A 202 8.88 4.40 17.57
C PHE A 202 7.57 4.99 18.07
N LYS A 203 6.63 5.21 17.16
CA LYS A 203 5.26 5.62 17.50
C LYS A 203 4.33 4.47 17.14
N VAL A 204 3.79 3.82 18.16
CA VAL A 204 2.88 2.69 18.02
C VAL A 204 1.45 3.20 18.14
N TYR A 205 0.69 3.12 17.05
CA TYR A 205 -0.75 3.32 17.05
C TYR A 205 -1.44 2.01 17.40
N LEU A 206 -2.30 2.07 18.40
CA LEU A 206 -3.14 0.98 18.89
C LEU A 206 -4.57 1.29 18.49
N SER A 207 -5.33 0.29 18.03
CA SER A 207 -6.74 0.51 17.67
C SER A 207 -7.59 -0.70 17.98
N ASP A 208 -8.71 -0.48 18.66
CA ASP A 208 -9.83 -1.42 18.82
C ASP A 208 -11.07 -0.93 18.04
N HIS A 209 -10.87 -0.03 17.09
CA HIS A 209 -11.95 0.51 16.27
C HIS A 209 -12.42 -0.51 15.23
N LEU A 210 -13.73 -0.77 15.18
CA LEU A 210 -14.36 -1.66 14.20
C LEU A 210 -15.19 -0.88 13.19
N GLU A 211 -14.85 -1.04 11.92
CA GLU A 211 -15.60 -0.45 10.81
C GLU A 211 -16.87 -1.25 10.49
N SER A 212 -17.99 -0.80 11.05
CA SER A 212 -19.30 -1.42 10.85
C SER A 212 -19.94 -1.14 9.48
N THR A 213 -19.41 -0.17 8.73
CA THR A 213 -19.91 0.19 7.40
C THR A 213 -19.42 -0.78 6.32
N ALA A 214 -20.17 -0.94 5.23
CA ALA A 214 -19.76 -1.74 4.07
C ALA A 214 -19.57 -0.83 2.85
N PRO A 215 -18.56 -1.07 2.00
CA PRO A 215 -18.50 -0.43 0.69
C PRO A 215 -19.64 -0.97 -0.19
N THR A 216 -19.97 -0.22 -1.23
CA THR A 216 -20.96 -0.60 -2.23
C THR A 216 -20.27 -1.16 -3.46
N LEU A 217 -20.64 -2.38 -3.85
CA LEU A 217 -20.34 -2.93 -5.18
C LEU A 217 -21.38 -2.36 -6.15
N VAL A 218 -20.96 -1.39 -6.96
CA VAL A 218 -21.83 -0.63 -7.87
C VAL A 218 -22.16 -1.45 -9.11
N SER A 219 -21.13 -2.02 -9.74
CA SER A 219 -21.28 -2.83 -10.93
C SER A 219 -20.14 -3.85 -11.05
N ILE A 220 -20.37 -4.93 -11.79
CA ILE A 220 -19.34 -5.90 -12.13
C ILE A 220 -19.42 -6.25 -13.61
N SER A 221 -18.29 -6.24 -14.29
CA SER A 221 -18.18 -6.62 -15.70
C SER A 221 -17.16 -7.74 -15.88
N LYS A 222 -17.48 -8.68 -16.76
CA LYS A 222 -16.61 -9.82 -17.09
C LYS A 222 -15.50 -9.41 -18.06
N GLY A 223 -14.34 -10.06 -17.92
CA GLY A 223 -13.25 -10.01 -18.87
C GLY A 223 -12.59 -11.37 -19.03
N ASP A 224 -11.49 -11.40 -19.79
CA ASP A 224 -10.65 -12.58 -19.98
C ASP A 224 -9.80 -12.85 -18.74
N GLU A 225 -10.06 -13.97 -18.06
CA GLU A 225 -9.40 -14.39 -16.82
C GLU A 225 -9.48 -13.33 -15.70
N ARG A 226 -10.50 -12.44 -15.77
CA ARG A 226 -10.65 -11.30 -14.86
C ARG A 226 -12.07 -10.77 -14.77
N ALA A 227 -12.30 -9.92 -13.78
CA ALA A 227 -13.50 -9.10 -13.65
C ALA A 227 -13.12 -7.66 -13.31
N ASN A 228 -13.85 -6.69 -13.85
CA ASN A 228 -13.72 -5.29 -13.43
C ASN A 228 -14.90 -4.97 -12.50
N VAL A 229 -14.59 -4.61 -11.26
CA VAL A 229 -15.57 -4.31 -10.22
C VAL A 229 -15.56 -2.82 -9.97
N GLU A 230 -16.71 -2.17 -10.13
CA GLU A 230 -16.89 -0.77 -9.76
C GLU A 230 -17.34 -0.67 -8.31
N ILE A 231 -16.66 0.15 -7.55
CA ILE A 231 -16.86 0.29 -6.11
C ILE A 231 -17.13 1.75 -5.74
N SER A 232 -17.96 1.93 -4.72
CA SER A 232 -18.18 3.21 -4.04
C SER A 232 -18.14 2.97 -2.54
N GLY A 233 -17.10 3.47 -1.91
CA GLY A 233 -16.78 3.24 -0.50
C GLY A 233 -17.31 4.34 0.40
N SER A 234 -17.45 3.97 1.68
CA SER A 234 -17.52 4.89 2.81
C SER A 234 -16.11 5.36 3.18
N ASN A 235 -16.00 6.57 3.72
CA ASN A 235 -14.71 7.12 4.19
C ASN A 235 -14.24 6.36 5.44
N ILE A 236 -13.38 5.36 5.25
CA ILE A 236 -12.66 4.69 6.35
C ILE A 236 -11.36 5.46 6.61
N THR A 237 -11.04 5.68 7.88
CA THR A 237 -9.78 6.31 8.27
C THR A 237 -8.61 5.34 8.10
N ASN A 238 -7.46 5.84 7.64
CA ASN A 238 -6.25 5.02 7.44
C ASN A 238 -6.46 3.82 6.51
N LEU A 239 -7.20 3.97 5.41
CA LEU A 239 -7.32 2.92 4.40
C LEU A 239 -5.94 2.45 3.93
N TYR A 240 -5.71 1.15 4.01
CA TYR A 240 -4.47 0.50 3.62
C TYR A 240 -4.64 -0.27 2.31
N GLN A 241 -5.68 -1.08 2.19
CA GLN A 241 -5.90 -1.93 1.03
C GLN A 241 -7.39 -2.11 0.72
N THR A 242 -7.68 -2.45 -0.53
CA THR A 242 -9.01 -2.93 -0.92
C THR A 242 -8.97 -4.45 -0.99
N LEU A 243 -9.91 -5.11 -0.31
CA LEU A 243 -10.02 -6.56 -0.23
C LEU A 243 -11.06 -7.08 -1.24
N ILE A 244 -10.68 -8.07 -2.03
CA ILE A 244 -11.58 -8.84 -2.88
C ILE A 244 -11.81 -10.20 -2.25
N PHE A 245 -13.05 -10.50 -1.90
CA PHE A 245 -13.45 -11.76 -1.30
C PHE A 245 -14.27 -12.59 -2.28
N SER A 246 -13.95 -13.87 -2.40
CA SER A 246 -14.72 -14.83 -3.19
C SER A 246 -15.48 -15.77 -2.26
N HIS A 247 -16.81 -15.72 -2.31
CA HIS A 247 -17.68 -16.59 -1.53
C HIS A 247 -17.70 -18.02 -2.09
N SER A 248 -17.83 -19.01 -1.22
CA SER A 248 -17.96 -20.42 -1.61
C SER A 248 -19.27 -20.71 -2.35
N ASN A 249 -20.34 -19.96 -2.05
CA ASN A 249 -21.59 -20.04 -2.80
C ASN A 249 -21.45 -19.29 -4.13
N THR A 250 -21.53 -20.02 -5.25
CA THR A 250 -21.39 -19.46 -6.60
C THR A 250 -22.69 -19.39 -7.40
N SER A 251 -23.83 -19.75 -6.80
CA SER A 251 -25.12 -19.85 -7.49
C SER A 251 -26.08 -18.71 -7.17
N THR A 252 -25.86 -17.96 -6.08
CA THR A 252 -26.74 -16.85 -5.68
C THR A 252 -25.93 -15.70 -5.09
N ALA A 253 -26.22 -14.48 -5.55
CA ALA A 253 -25.66 -13.27 -4.98
C ALA A 253 -26.15 -13.05 -3.54
N ILE A 254 -25.27 -12.56 -2.68
CA ILE A 254 -25.52 -12.26 -1.29
C ILE A 254 -26.05 -10.82 -1.23
N SER A 255 -27.29 -10.67 -0.82
CA SER A 255 -28.01 -9.39 -0.78
C SER A 255 -27.78 -8.57 0.49
N THR A 256 -26.95 -9.07 1.42
CA THR A 256 -26.66 -8.41 2.70
C THR A 256 -25.16 -8.25 2.89
N SER A 257 -24.74 -7.18 3.55
CA SER A 257 -23.35 -7.04 3.99
C SER A 257 -23.08 -7.95 5.20
N LEU A 258 -21.87 -8.48 5.27
CA LEU A 258 -21.46 -9.45 6.28
C LEU A 258 -20.08 -9.09 6.84
N GLU A 259 -19.83 -9.40 8.10
CA GLU A 259 -18.48 -9.36 8.67
C GLU A 259 -17.59 -10.41 7.98
N LEU A 260 -16.30 -10.13 7.85
CA LEU A 260 -15.36 -11.00 7.13
C LEU A 260 -15.29 -12.42 7.73
N GLY A 261 -15.24 -12.53 9.06
CA GLY A 261 -15.20 -13.82 9.77
C GLY A 261 -16.50 -14.61 9.71
N ASN A 262 -17.63 -13.97 9.36
CA ASN A 262 -18.90 -14.64 9.12
C ASN A 262 -19.07 -15.08 7.65
N ALA A 263 -18.21 -14.61 6.76
CA ALA A 263 -18.28 -14.94 5.34
C ALA A 263 -17.66 -16.31 5.05
N THR A 264 -18.38 -17.14 4.30
CA THR A 264 -17.86 -18.44 3.84
C THR A 264 -17.18 -18.26 2.49
N GLY A 265 -15.87 -18.43 2.43
CA GLY A 265 -15.10 -18.22 1.21
C GLY A 265 -13.63 -18.01 1.49
N THR A 266 -12.97 -17.32 0.56
CA THR A 266 -11.55 -17.00 0.67
C THR A 266 -11.29 -15.58 0.20
N GLN A 267 -10.34 -14.91 0.86
CA GLN A 267 -9.70 -13.73 0.30
C GLN A 267 -9.01 -14.12 -1.01
N LEU A 268 -9.41 -13.48 -2.10
CA LEU A 268 -8.92 -13.80 -3.44
C LEU A 268 -7.73 -12.92 -3.82
N GLN A 269 -7.85 -11.61 -3.53
CA GLN A 269 -6.86 -10.61 -3.92
C GLN A 269 -6.98 -9.40 -2.97
N THR A 270 -5.87 -8.71 -2.75
CA THR A 270 -5.86 -7.34 -2.23
C THR A 270 -5.26 -6.39 -3.26
N THR A 271 -5.66 -5.12 -3.23
CA THR A 271 -5.11 -4.07 -4.08
C THR A 271 -4.76 -2.84 -3.25
N ASP A 272 -4.08 -1.91 -3.91
CA ASP A 272 -3.92 -0.54 -3.43
C ASP A 272 -5.24 0.06 -2.92
N PRO A 273 -5.17 1.01 -1.97
CA PRO A 273 -6.34 1.59 -1.33
C PRO A 273 -7.17 2.39 -2.35
N ILE A 274 -8.40 1.96 -2.60
CA ILE A 274 -9.34 2.62 -3.52
C ILE A 274 -10.67 2.82 -2.80
N TYR A 275 -11.05 4.08 -2.58
CA TYR A 275 -12.35 4.41 -2.00
C TYR A 275 -13.48 4.35 -3.04
N SER A 276 -13.20 4.73 -4.28
CA SER A 276 -14.20 4.70 -5.35
C SER A 276 -13.53 4.57 -6.71
N GLY A 277 -14.15 3.83 -7.62
CA GLY A 277 -13.64 3.62 -8.97
C GLY A 277 -13.67 2.15 -9.36
N THR A 278 -12.79 1.76 -10.27
CA THR A 278 -12.78 0.40 -10.83
C THR A 278 -11.57 -0.38 -10.31
N VAL A 279 -11.83 -1.56 -9.74
CA VAL A 279 -10.83 -2.53 -9.30
C VAL A 279 -10.79 -3.69 -10.30
N ASN A 280 -9.59 -4.06 -10.73
CA ASN A 280 -9.39 -5.22 -11.61
C ASN A 280 -9.06 -6.45 -10.78
N VAL A 281 -9.99 -7.41 -10.79
CA VAL A 281 -9.82 -8.73 -10.16
C VAL A 281 -9.22 -9.67 -11.20
N THR A 282 -8.00 -10.14 -10.97
CA THR A 282 -7.22 -10.92 -11.95
C THR A 282 -6.96 -12.36 -11.47
N GLY A 283 -6.53 -13.24 -12.37
CA GLY A 283 -6.22 -14.64 -12.03
C GLY A 283 -7.46 -15.51 -11.88
N LEU A 284 -8.58 -15.10 -12.49
CA LEU A 284 -9.80 -15.90 -12.54
C LEU A 284 -9.72 -16.92 -13.67
N THR A 285 -10.47 -18.01 -13.55
CA THR A 285 -10.58 -19.02 -14.62
C THR A 285 -11.81 -18.76 -15.48
N ASN A 286 -11.64 -18.73 -16.80
CA ASN A 286 -12.75 -18.58 -17.74
C ASN A 286 -13.77 -19.71 -17.62
N GLY A 287 -15.06 -19.39 -17.72
CA GLY A 287 -16.16 -20.33 -17.58
C GLY A 287 -16.50 -20.73 -16.14
N VAL A 288 -15.69 -20.34 -15.15
CA VAL A 288 -15.97 -20.56 -13.73
C VAL A 288 -16.73 -19.36 -13.18
N THR A 289 -17.84 -19.59 -12.48
CA THR A 289 -18.62 -18.51 -11.86
C THR A 289 -18.05 -18.20 -10.48
N TYR A 290 -17.74 -16.93 -10.25
CA TYR A 290 -17.28 -16.39 -8.98
C TYR A 290 -18.36 -15.52 -8.36
N ASN A 291 -18.46 -15.55 -7.04
CA ASN A 291 -19.34 -14.70 -6.27
C ASN A 291 -18.51 -13.74 -5.43
N LEU A 292 -18.40 -12.49 -5.87
CA LEU A 292 -17.41 -11.55 -5.35
C LEU A 292 -18.06 -10.49 -4.45
N SER A 293 -17.41 -10.22 -3.31
CA SER A 293 -17.67 -9.06 -2.45
C SER A 293 -16.40 -8.23 -2.28
N ILE A 294 -16.58 -6.99 -1.87
CA ILE A 294 -15.50 -6.04 -1.61
C ILE A 294 -15.48 -5.68 -0.13
N GLY A 295 -14.29 -5.63 0.45
CA GLY A 295 -14.04 -5.04 1.76
C GLY A 295 -12.99 -3.96 1.66
N LEU A 296 -12.92 -3.09 2.66
CA LEU A 296 -11.87 -2.09 2.80
C LEU A 296 -11.07 -2.42 4.06
N VAL A 297 -9.74 -2.41 3.98
CA VAL A 297 -8.85 -2.81 5.08
C VAL A 297 -8.06 -1.60 5.52
N ASP A 298 -8.09 -1.30 6.81
CA ASP A 298 -7.32 -0.21 7.40
C ASP A 298 -5.87 -0.62 7.71
N LYS A 299 -5.05 0.33 8.14
CA LYS A 299 -3.65 0.07 8.55
C LYS A 299 -3.54 -0.75 9.83
N TYR A 300 -4.61 -0.98 10.56
CA TYR A 300 -4.63 -1.87 11.73
C TYR A 300 -4.96 -3.31 11.34
N LEU A 301 -5.16 -3.61 10.04
CA LEU A 301 -5.56 -4.93 9.53
C LEU A 301 -6.97 -5.34 9.97
N TYR A 302 -7.82 -4.36 10.30
CA TYR A 302 -9.26 -4.55 10.36
C TYR A 302 -9.89 -4.24 9.02
N SER A 303 -10.83 -5.10 8.62
CA SER A 303 -11.68 -4.91 7.46
C SER A 303 -12.97 -4.21 7.87
N SER A 304 -13.58 -3.51 6.93
CA SER A 304 -14.98 -3.15 6.97
C SER A 304 -15.86 -4.40 6.84
N LYS A 305 -17.18 -4.25 6.99
CA LYS A 305 -18.08 -5.30 6.49
C LYS A 305 -17.86 -5.47 4.98
N LEU A 306 -17.97 -6.70 4.51
CA LEU A 306 -18.03 -7.03 3.09
C LEU A 306 -19.29 -6.44 2.47
N SER A 307 -19.17 -5.92 1.26
CA SER A 307 -20.31 -5.49 0.45
C SER A 307 -21.26 -6.64 0.17
N THR A 308 -22.48 -6.32 -0.26
CA THR A 308 -23.30 -7.28 -1.01
C THR A 308 -22.48 -7.85 -2.17
N SER A 309 -22.74 -9.09 -2.54
CA SER A 309 -21.93 -9.77 -3.54
C SER A 309 -22.57 -9.72 -4.92
N ALA A 310 -21.77 -9.96 -5.96
CA ALA A 310 -22.24 -10.08 -7.32
C ALA A 310 -21.60 -11.31 -8.01
N LEU A 311 -22.37 -11.96 -8.87
CA LEU A 311 -21.91 -13.10 -9.66
C LEU A 311 -21.22 -12.60 -10.93
N VAL A 312 -20.09 -13.22 -11.25
CA VAL A 312 -19.38 -13.00 -12.51
C VAL A 312 -18.82 -14.31 -13.04
N THR A 313 -18.96 -14.53 -14.34
CA THR A 313 -18.35 -15.65 -15.04
C THR A 313 -17.41 -15.06 -16.09
N PRO A 314 -16.09 -15.05 -15.85
CA PRO A 314 -15.10 -14.62 -16.84
C PRO A 314 -15.26 -15.43 -18.12
N GLU A 315 -15.08 -14.78 -19.26
CA GLU A 315 -15.22 -15.40 -20.58
C GLU A 315 -13.91 -15.25 -21.34
N ASP A 316 -13.52 -16.33 -22.03
CA ASP A 316 -12.36 -16.33 -22.92
C ASP A 316 -12.46 -15.16 -23.89
N ILE A 317 -11.35 -14.43 -24.04
CA ILE A 317 -11.32 -13.28 -24.93
C ILE A 317 -11.74 -13.64 -26.35
N ILE A 318 -11.44 -14.83 -26.85
CA ILE A 318 -11.87 -15.27 -28.19
C ILE A 318 -13.39 -15.35 -28.25
N ALA A 319 -14.03 -15.95 -27.24
CA ALA A 319 -15.49 -16.03 -27.15
C ALA A 319 -16.14 -14.65 -26.93
N LEU A 320 -15.49 -13.78 -26.15
CA LEU A 320 -15.94 -12.41 -25.91
C LEU A 320 -15.81 -11.55 -27.19
N LEU A 321 -14.68 -11.66 -27.89
CA LEU A 321 -14.38 -11.00 -29.15
C LEU A 321 -15.30 -11.46 -30.28
N GLU A 322 -15.61 -12.76 -30.36
CA GLU A 322 -16.56 -13.33 -31.32
C GLU A 322 -17.98 -12.79 -31.11
N LYS A 323 -18.43 -12.64 -29.86
CA LYS A 323 -19.74 -12.04 -29.53
C LYS A 323 -19.77 -10.52 -29.75
N GLN A 324 -18.65 -9.84 -29.57
CA GLN A 324 -18.57 -8.37 -29.52
C GLN A 324 -18.23 -7.68 -30.84
N PHE A 325 -17.79 -8.46 -31.84
CA PHE A 325 -17.53 -8.06 -33.23
C PHE A 325 -16.49 -6.92 -33.44
N CYS A 326 -16.05 -6.15 -32.44
CA CYS A 326 -15.04 -5.06 -32.58
C CYS A 326 -13.66 -5.47 -32.05
N PHE A 327 -13.10 -6.52 -32.63
CA PHE A 327 -11.92 -7.27 -32.18
C PHE A 327 -10.74 -6.44 -31.68
N LEU A 328 -10.22 -5.49 -32.47
CA LEU A 328 -9.03 -4.72 -32.08
C LEU A 328 -9.31 -3.77 -30.91
N LEU A 329 -10.48 -3.12 -30.93
CA LEU A 329 -10.87 -2.15 -29.91
C LEU A 329 -11.13 -2.88 -28.59
N THR A 330 -11.91 -3.96 -28.59
CA THR A 330 -12.13 -4.79 -27.40
C THR A 330 -10.81 -5.34 -26.85
N ALA A 331 -9.88 -5.78 -27.71
CA ALA A 331 -8.55 -6.23 -27.28
C ALA A 331 -7.73 -5.11 -26.62
N GLY A 332 -7.77 -3.89 -27.17
CA GLY A 332 -7.04 -2.74 -26.66
C GLY A 332 -7.61 -2.15 -25.37
N PHE A 333 -8.94 -2.12 -25.23
CA PHE A 333 -9.65 -1.64 -24.04
C PHE A 333 -9.86 -2.71 -22.97
N HIS A 334 -9.47 -3.95 -23.27
CA HIS A 334 -9.49 -5.03 -22.28
C HIS A 334 -10.92 -5.37 -21.77
N GLY A 335 -11.97 -5.00 -22.50
CA GLY A 335 -13.36 -5.22 -22.10
C GLY A 335 -14.35 -4.35 -22.89
N GLU A 336 -15.53 -4.14 -22.31
CA GLU A 336 -16.55 -3.20 -22.83
C GLU A 336 -16.19 -1.75 -22.51
N HIS A 337 -16.54 -0.83 -23.41
CA HIS A 337 -16.23 0.59 -23.25
C HIS A 337 -17.10 1.43 -24.19
N TYR A 338 -17.56 2.61 -23.75
CA TYR A 338 -18.47 3.47 -24.53
C TYR A 338 -17.95 3.85 -25.93
N ILE A 339 -16.63 4.00 -26.08
CA ILE A 339 -15.99 4.25 -27.39
C ILE A 339 -16.19 3.08 -28.35
N ILE A 340 -16.17 1.85 -27.83
CA ILE A 340 -16.43 0.65 -28.64
C ILE A 340 -17.87 0.70 -29.16
N ASP A 341 -18.83 1.09 -28.32
CA ASP A 341 -20.24 1.21 -28.70
C ASP A 341 -20.46 2.28 -29.78
N TYR A 342 -19.74 3.40 -29.69
CA TYR A 342 -19.73 4.40 -30.77
C TYR A 342 -19.27 3.81 -32.10
N PHE A 343 -18.14 3.10 -32.13
CA PHE A 343 -17.61 2.53 -33.37
C PHE A 343 -18.48 1.38 -33.90
N ARG A 344 -19.15 0.62 -33.02
CA ARG A 344 -20.18 -0.37 -33.42
C ARG A 344 -21.34 0.33 -34.13
N ASN A 345 -21.87 1.41 -33.54
CA ASN A 345 -22.94 2.17 -34.15
C ASN A 345 -22.51 2.78 -35.50
N LEU A 346 -21.31 3.35 -35.58
CA LEU A 346 -20.74 3.87 -36.84
C LEU A 346 -20.66 2.78 -37.92
N ARG A 347 -20.24 1.57 -37.55
CA ARG A 347 -20.20 0.41 -38.44
C ARG A 347 -21.61 0.08 -38.97
N ASP A 348 -22.56 -0.07 -38.06
CA ASP A 348 -23.90 -0.58 -38.35
C ASP A 348 -24.80 0.44 -39.05
N THR A 349 -24.54 1.74 -38.88
CA THR A 349 -25.37 2.80 -39.45
C THR A 349 -24.75 3.47 -40.67
N VAL A 350 -23.43 3.67 -40.67
CA VAL A 350 -22.74 4.43 -41.73
C VAL A 350 -21.96 3.51 -42.66
N LEU A 351 -21.04 2.70 -42.12
CA LEU A 351 -20.12 1.92 -42.96
C LEU A 351 -20.85 0.86 -43.79
N ILE A 352 -21.85 0.18 -43.22
CA ILE A 352 -22.60 -0.87 -43.94
C ILE A 352 -23.39 -0.34 -45.14
N ARG A 353 -23.75 0.95 -45.17
CA ARG A 353 -24.53 1.55 -46.27
C ARG A 353 -23.71 1.83 -47.53
N SER A 354 -22.39 1.78 -47.44
CA SER A 354 -21.49 2.06 -48.55
C SER A 354 -20.74 0.80 -48.99
N SER A 355 -20.56 0.61 -50.30
CA SER A 355 -19.83 -0.54 -50.85
C SER A 355 -18.36 -0.57 -50.41
N TRP A 356 -17.76 0.61 -50.19
CA TRP A 356 -16.42 0.74 -49.64
C TRP A 356 -16.36 0.39 -48.16
N GLY A 357 -17.33 0.85 -47.36
CA GLY A 357 -17.43 0.49 -45.95
C GLY A 357 -17.67 -1.00 -45.73
N GLN A 358 -18.49 -1.66 -46.57
CA GLN A 358 -18.65 -3.12 -46.54
C GLN A 358 -17.34 -3.86 -46.84
N LYS A 359 -16.53 -3.38 -47.81
CA LYS A 359 -15.20 -3.95 -48.09
C LYS A 359 -14.24 -3.76 -46.91
N PHE A 360 -14.25 -2.58 -46.28
CA PHE A 360 -13.44 -2.32 -45.08
C PHE A 360 -13.85 -3.24 -43.93
N ILE A 361 -15.16 -3.36 -43.66
CA ILE A 361 -15.72 -4.29 -42.69
C ILE A 361 -15.21 -5.70 -42.96
N ASN A 362 -15.39 -6.22 -44.17
CA ASN A 362 -14.97 -7.58 -44.52
C ASN A 362 -13.46 -7.80 -44.35
N TRP A 363 -12.64 -6.83 -44.74
CA TRP A 363 -11.20 -6.87 -44.50
C TRP A 363 -10.88 -6.88 -43.00
N TYR A 364 -11.50 -5.99 -42.23
CA TYR A 364 -11.34 -5.90 -40.78
C TYR A 364 -11.70 -7.22 -40.10
N TYR A 365 -12.86 -7.80 -40.39
CA TYR A 365 -13.31 -9.06 -39.78
C TYR A 365 -12.45 -10.27 -40.16
N ARG A 366 -11.82 -10.25 -41.34
CA ARG A 366 -10.90 -11.31 -41.74
C ARG A 366 -9.55 -11.22 -41.05
N THR A 367 -9.10 -10.01 -40.72
CA THR A 367 -7.73 -9.76 -40.27
C THR A 367 -7.63 -9.49 -38.78
N ALA A 368 -8.61 -8.80 -38.20
CA ALA A 368 -8.59 -8.36 -36.81
C ALA A 368 -8.52 -9.50 -35.76
N PRO A 369 -9.19 -10.66 -35.94
CA PRO A 369 -9.10 -11.76 -34.98
C PRO A 369 -7.66 -12.25 -34.77
N HIS A 370 -6.85 -12.30 -35.83
CA HIS A 370 -5.46 -12.77 -35.76
C HIS A 370 -4.55 -11.85 -34.94
N TYR A 371 -4.82 -10.54 -34.93
CA TYR A 371 -4.01 -9.57 -34.20
C TYR A 371 -4.55 -9.26 -32.81
N ALA A 372 -5.83 -9.54 -32.54
CA ALA A 372 -6.49 -9.20 -31.28
C ALA A 372 -5.77 -9.79 -30.06
N LEU A 373 -5.39 -11.07 -30.10
CA LEU A 373 -4.63 -11.72 -29.01
C LEU A 373 -3.25 -11.08 -28.77
N THR A 374 -2.53 -10.75 -29.83
CA THR A 374 -1.20 -10.11 -29.73
C THR A 374 -1.30 -8.71 -29.13
N ILE A 375 -2.32 -7.95 -29.53
CA ILE A 375 -2.63 -6.62 -28.98
C ILE A 375 -3.00 -6.72 -27.50
N HIS A 376 -3.81 -7.71 -27.16
CA HIS A 376 -4.31 -7.90 -25.81
C HIS A 376 -3.19 -8.17 -24.79
N ARG A 377 -2.26 -9.05 -25.15
CA ARG A 377 -1.12 -9.45 -24.30
C ARG A 377 -0.07 -8.35 -24.15
N SER A 378 -0.01 -7.40 -25.09
CA SER A 378 1.02 -6.36 -25.13
C SER A 378 0.50 -5.01 -24.62
N LYS A 379 0.96 -4.60 -23.42
CA LYS A 379 0.67 -3.27 -22.83
C LYS A 379 0.88 -2.09 -23.80
N PRO A 380 2.03 -1.96 -24.49
CA PRO A 380 2.25 -0.81 -25.39
C PRO A 380 1.30 -0.84 -26.59
N LEU A 381 1.01 -2.03 -27.13
CA LEU A 381 0.16 -2.16 -28.30
C LEU A 381 -1.31 -1.87 -27.97
N SER A 382 -1.80 -2.35 -26.82
CA SER A 382 -3.11 -1.96 -26.28
C SER A 382 -3.21 -0.45 -26.05
N ALA A 383 -2.16 0.19 -25.51
CA ALA A 383 -2.15 1.64 -25.31
C ALA A 383 -2.25 2.41 -26.64
N MET A 384 -1.55 1.96 -27.69
CA MET A 384 -1.66 2.54 -29.03
C MET A 384 -3.07 2.40 -29.62
N ILE A 385 -3.72 1.26 -29.42
CA ILE A 385 -5.10 1.06 -29.86
C ILE A 385 -6.06 1.97 -29.09
N ARG A 386 -5.90 2.11 -27.76
CA ARG A 386 -6.72 3.04 -26.97
C ARG A 386 -6.52 4.48 -27.40
N ALA A 387 -5.28 4.91 -27.65
CA ALA A 387 -4.97 6.26 -28.09
C ALA A 387 -5.57 6.57 -29.47
N SER A 388 -5.36 5.67 -30.45
CA SER A 388 -5.95 5.82 -31.79
C SER A 388 -7.48 5.84 -31.76
N ALA A 389 -8.11 5.02 -30.92
CA ALA A 389 -9.56 5.01 -30.76
C ALA A 389 -10.10 6.34 -30.21
N HIS A 390 -9.46 6.93 -29.19
CA HIS A 390 -9.85 8.24 -28.66
C HIS A 390 -9.68 9.35 -29.71
N ILE A 391 -8.57 9.33 -30.46
CA ILE A 391 -8.30 10.31 -31.52
C ILE A 391 -9.37 10.22 -32.62
N LEU A 392 -9.67 9.01 -33.10
CA LEU A 392 -10.70 8.79 -34.13
C LEU A 392 -12.10 9.17 -33.64
N TYR A 393 -12.44 8.83 -32.40
CA TYR A 393 -13.70 9.22 -31.78
C TYR A 393 -13.84 10.75 -31.76
N PHE A 394 -12.80 11.46 -31.33
CA PHE A 394 -12.78 12.91 -31.32
C PHE A 394 -12.93 13.50 -32.75
N LEU A 395 -12.17 12.98 -33.72
CA LEU A 395 -12.25 13.45 -35.11
C LEU A 395 -13.65 13.27 -35.73
N PHE A 396 -14.29 12.12 -35.52
CA PHE A 396 -15.60 11.85 -36.10
C PHE A 396 -16.73 12.56 -35.37
N ASN A 397 -16.67 12.66 -34.04
CA ASN A 397 -17.69 13.35 -33.26
C ASN A 397 -17.67 14.88 -33.49
N TYR A 398 -16.48 15.47 -33.67
CA TYR A 398 -16.30 16.90 -33.86
C TYR A 398 -16.01 17.30 -35.32
N PHE A 399 -16.27 16.42 -36.29
CA PHE A 399 -15.91 16.61 -37.69
C PHE A 399 -16.39 17.96 -38.26
N TYR A 400 -17.66 18.32 -38.02
CA TYR A 400 -18.24 19.58 -38.50
C TYR A 400 -17.59 20.81 -37.88
N ILE A 401 -17.26 20.75 -36.59
CA ILE A 401 -16.59 21.86 -35.88
C ILE A 401 -15.17 22.03 -36.43
N ILE A 402 -14.43 20.94 -36.60
CA ILE A 402 -13.08 20.96 -37.19
C ILE A 402 -13.11 21.55 -38.61
N LEU A 403 -14.09 21.17 -39.44
CA LEU A 403 -14.26 21.71 -40.79
C LEU A 403 -14.50 23.23 -40.76
N THR A 404 -15.34 23.72 -39.85
CA THR A 404 -15.62 25.16 -39.72
C THR A 404 -14.39 25.95 -39.26
N VAL A 405 -13.60 25.39 -38.34
CA VAL A 405 -12.35 26.03 -37.86
C VAL A 405 -11.30 26.08 -38.98
N ILE A 406 -11.13 24.99 -39.74
CA ILE A 406 -10.20 24.96 -40.88
C ILE A 406 -10.65 25.97 -41.95
N ALA A 407 -11.94 26.04 -42.26
CA ALA A 407 -12.48 27.02 -43.19
C ALA A 407 -12.23 28.47 -42.72
N ALA A 408 -12.46 28.74 -41.43
CA ALA A 408 -12.18 30.06 -40.85
C ALA A 408 -10.68 30.43 -40.91
N LEU A 409 -9.79 29.47 -40.67
CA LEU A 409 -8.35 29.67 -40.75
C LEU A 409 -7.85 29.88 -42.19
N THR A 410 -8.37 29.15 -43.17
CA THR A 410 -8.00 29.35 -44.58
C THR A 410 -8.52 30.68 -45.12
N ILE A 411 -9.72 31.11 -44.71
CA ILE A 411 -10.24 32.46 -45.01
C ILE A 411 -9.34 33.52 -44.37
N SER A 412 -8.99 33.37 -43.10
CA SER A 412 -8.10 34.31 -42.41
C SER A 412 -6.71 34.40 -43.05
N PHE A 413 -6.15 33.27 -43.52
CA PHE A 413 -4.86 33.22 -44.18
C PHE A 413 -4.89 33.84 -45.59
N THR A 414 -5.96 33.62 -46.35
CA THR A 414 -6.15 34.20 -47.68
C THR A 414 -6.39 35.71 -47.61
N VAL A 415 -7.18 36.19 -46.65
CA VAL A 415 -7.38 37.63 -46.40
C VAL A 415 -6.06 38.31 -46.01
N ARG A 416 -5.26 37.69 -45.12
CA ARG A 416 -3.95 38.21 -44.72
C ARG A 416 -2.94 38.25 -45.87
N SER A 417 -2.94 37.23 -46.74
CA SER A 417 -2.10 37.18 -47.95
C SER A 417 -2.43 38.30 -48.95
N HIS A 418 -3.71 38.66 -49.05
CA HIS A 418 -4.16 39.73 -49.94
C HIS A 418 -3.81 41.13 -49.40
N TYR A 419 -3.82 41.33 -48.08
CA TYR A 419 -3.42 42.58 -47.44
C TYR A 419 -1.91 42.85 -47.50
N ASN A 420 -1.06 41.81 -47.49
CA ASN A 420 0.39 41.99 -47.57
C ASN A 420 0.93 42.27 -48.98
N LYS A 421 0.07 42.27 -50.02
CA LYS A 421 0.45 42.55 -51.42
C LYS A 421 0.01 43.94 -51.92
N THR A 422 -0.71 44.69 -51.10
CA THR A 422 -1.04 46.12 -51.26
C THR A 422 -0.19 46.92 -50.30
#